data_AF-A0A7X7MFX0-F1
#
_entry.id   AF-A0A7X7MFX0-F1
#
_cell.length_a   1.000
_cell.length_b   1.000
_cell.length_c   1.000
_cell.angle_alpha   90.00
_cell.angle_beta   90.00
_cell.angle_gamma   90.00
#
_symmetry.space_group_name_H-M   'P 1'
#
loop_
_entity.id
_entity.type
_entity.pdbx_description
1 polymer ?
#
loop_
_entity_poly.entity_id
_entity_poly.type
_entity_poly.pdbx_seq_one_letter_code
_entity_poly.pdbx_strand_id
1 'polypeptide(L)'
;DKTGLIWWNVIDCWPQFSDAVVDYYYVRKLAYYYIKQAQQPLSLIVNDPADWHCQLTAVNDRTAPASGGYQVTDIVTGETFAEGEYEVAAESACQVSAFSVCRGEHRMLLIEWDDHGAKACNHYLLGSPPFKLDQYLDWLARLDARLYHAMGRHEWQAEG
;
A
#
# COMPACT_ATOMS: atom_id res chain seq x y z
N ASP A 1 11.56 17.87 -11.77
CA ASP A 1 11.10 16.48 -12.00
C ASP A 1 11.80 15.51 -11.05
N LYS A 2 11.07 14.51 -10.55
CA LYS A 2 11.62 13.43 -9.72
C LYS A 2 11.73 12.19 -10.62
N THR A 3 12.94 11.73 -10.90
CA THR A 3 13.21 10.64 -11.88
C THR A 3 13.66 9.34 -11.22
N GLY A 4 13.73 9.29 -9.89
CA GLY A 4 14.10 8.10 -9.15
C GLY A 4 14.12 8.33 -7.65
N LEU A 5 14.01 7.23 -6.89
CA LEU A 5 14.12 7.21 -5.44
C LEU A 5 14.95 5.98 -5.03
N ILE A 6 15.85 6.16 -4.07
CA ILE A 6 16.66 5.09 -3.48
C ILE A 6 16.28 4.98 -2.00
N TRP A 7 15.91 3.77 -1.57
CA TRP A 7 15.63 3.47 -0.17
C TRP A 7 16.93 3.37 0.64
N TRP A 8 17.08 4.21 1.65
CA TRP A 8 18.22 4.17 2.57
C TRP A 8 17.81 3.58 3.93
N ASN A 9 18.33 2.44 4.38
CA ASN A 9 19.17 1.45 3.68
C ASN A 9 18.40 0.14 3.45
N VAL A 10 18.85 -0.66 2.48
CA VAL A 10 18.16 -1.91 2.13
C VAL A 10 18.45 -3.02 3.13
N ILE A 11 19.70 -3.19 3.54
CA ILE A 11 20.15 -4.27 4.43
C ILE A 11 21.22 -3.80 5.41
N ASP A 12 21.26 -4.41 6.60
CA ASP A 12 22.31 -4.20 7.60
C ASP A 12 23.56 -5.05 7.34
N CYS A 13 24.75 -4.49 7.65
CA CYS A 13 26.03 -5.21 7.54
C CYS A 13 26.47 -5.94 8.82
N TRP A 14 25.74 -5.74 9.93
CA TRP A 14 25.94 -6.37 11.24
C TRP A 14 24.68 -6.19 12.12
N PRO A 15 24.49 -6.93 13.22
CA PRO A 15 23.32 -6.77 14.10
C PRO A 15 23.29 -5.38 14.74
N GLN A 16 22.25 -4.59 14.44
CA GLN A 16 22.08 -3.24 14.98
C GLN A 16 20.61 -2.79 14.94
N PHE A 17 20.31 -1.69 15.64
CA PHE A 17 19.08 -0.94 15.43
C PHE A 17 19.31 0.08 14.31
N SER A 18 18.54 -0.02 13.23
CA SER A 18 18.70 0.80 12.02
C SER A 18 17.41 0.93 11.24
N ASP A 19 17.43 1.82 10.26
CA ASP A 19 16.38 2.01 9.26
C ASP A 19 16.40 0.95 8.13
N ALA A 20 17.23 -0.09 8.25
CA ALA A 20 17.34 -1.11 7.21
C ALA A 20 16.01 -1.81 6.95
N VAL A 21 15.65 -2.03 5.69
CA VAL A 21 14.42 -2.73 5.31
C VAL A 21 14.47 -4.23 5.67
N VAL A 22 15.66 -4.82 5.59
CA VAL A 22 15.99 -6.19 5.97
C VAL A 22 17.15 -6.16 6.96
N ASP A 23 17.08 -6.94 8.04
CA ASP A 23 18.15 -6.97 9.04
C ASP A 23 19.36 -7.84 8.60
N TYR A 24 20.38 -7.92 9.45
CA TYR A 24 21.60 -8.68 9.20
C TYR A 24 21.38 -10.19 9.01
N TYR A 25 20.34 -10.75 9.63
CA TYR A 25 19.98 -12.16 9.54
C TYR A 25 18.97 -12.42 8.41
N TYR A 26 18.78 -11.46 7.51
CA TYR A 26 17.82 -11.49 6.42
C TYR A 26 16.35 -11.51 6.85
N VAL A 27 16.04 -11.13 8.10
CA VAL A 27 14.67 -10.97 8.57
C VAL A 27 14.10 -9.69 7.98
N ARG A 28 12.98 -9.84 7.27
CA ARG A 28 12.28 -8.74 6.59
C ARG A 28 11.46 -7.95 7.60
N LYS A 29 11.76 -6.64 7.75
CA LYS A 29 10.97 -5.74 8.61
C LYS A 29 9.65 -5.37 7.94
N LEU A 30 8.71 -4.78 8.68
CA LEU A 30 7.41 -4.33 8.13
C LEU A 30 7.57 -3.43 6.89
N ALA A 31 8.59 -2.56 6.89
CA ALA A 31 8.93 -1.70 5.77
C ALA A 31 9.16 -2.47 4.45
N TYR A 32 9.70 -3.69 4.50
CA TYR A 32 9.91 -4.52 3.31
C TYR A 32 8.61 -4.77 2.56
N TYR A 33 7.56 -5.15 3.29
CA TYR A 33 6.27 -5.48 2.72
C TYR A 33 5.55 -4.24 2.19
N TYR A 34 5.72 -3.08 2.85
CA TYR A 34 5.13 -1.81 2.41
C TYR A 34 5.80 -1.32 1.13
N ILE A 35 7.13 -1.36 1.06
CA ILE A 35 7.88 -0.98 -0.14
C ILE A 35 7.53 -1.92 -1.29
N LYS A 36 7.49 -3.23 -1.06
CA LYS A 36 7.08 -4.22 -2.07
C LYS A 36 5.69 -3.93 -2.63
N GLN A 37 4.75 -3.53 -1.78
CA GLN A 37 3.40 -3.14 -2.21
C GLN A 37 3.36 -1.81 -2.97
N ALA A 38 4.13 -0.83 -2.52
CA ALA A 38 4.21 0.48 -3.18
C ALA A 38 4.91 0.42 -4.54
N GLN A 39 5.77 -0.58 -4.77
CA GLN A 39 6.54 -0.79 -5.99
C GLN A 39 6.01 -1.92 -6.89
N GLN A 40 4.71 -2.23 -6.80
CA GLN A 40 4.07 -3.12 -7.77
C GLN A 40 4.17 -2.50 -9.18
N PRO A 41 4.46 -3.28 -10.25
CA PRO A 41 4.60 -2.75 -11.60
C PRO A 41 3.35 -2.01 -12.14
N LEU A 42 2.18 -2.37 -11.61
CA LEU A 42 0.93 -1.63 -11.75
C LEU A 42 0.37 -1.44 -10.35
N SER A 43 0.04 -0.21 -9.97
CA SER A 43 -0.44 0.08 -8.62
C SER A 43 -1.48 1.19 -8.63
N LEU A 44 -2.56 1.01 -7.87
CA LEU A 44 -3.47 2.09 -7.50
C LEU A 44 -3.08 2.61 -6.11
N ILE A 45 -2.82 3.91 -6.04
CA ILE A 45 -2.28 4.58 -4.86
C ILE A 45 -3.19 5.73 -4.48
N VAL A 46 -3.53 5.80 -3.20
CA VAL A 46 -4.23 6.96 -2.62
C VAL A 46 -3.20 7.98 -2.18
N ASN A 47 -3.38 9.21 -2.65
CA ASN A 47 -2.57 10.35 -2.24
C ASN A 47 -3.11 10.96 -0.94
N ASP A 48 -2.23 11.63 -0.20
CA ASP A 48 -2.63 12.36 1.00
C ASP A 48 -3.76 13.36 0.71
N PRO A 49 -4.72 13.51 1.65
CA PRO A 49 -5.85 14.38 1.42
C PRO A 49 -5.44 15.83 1.13
N ALA A 50 -6.00 16.39 0.06
CA ALA A 50 -5.95 17.80 -0.29
C ALA A 50 -7.38 18.30 -0.47
N ASP A 51 -7.72 19.46 0.10
CA ASP A 51 -9.06 20.07 -0.01
C ASP A 51 -10.21 19.10 0.29
N TRP A 52 -10.09 18.32 1.37
CA TRP A 52 -11.08 17.33 1.83
C TRP A 52 -11.30 16.13 0.91
N HIS A 53 -10.41 15.90 -0.05
CA HIS A 53 -10.47 14.77 -0.96
C HIS A 53 -9.17 13.98 -0.96
N CYS A 54 -9.29 12.66 -1.04
CA CYS A 54 -8.21 11.78 -1.45
C CYS A 54 -8.29 11.59 -2.96
N GLN A 55 -7.14 11.58 -3.62
CA GLN A 55 -7.02 11.24 -5.04
C GLN A 55 -6.54 9.81 -5.18
N LEU A 56 -7.18 9.03 -6.04
CA LEU A 56 -6.71 7.71 -6.46
C LEU A 56 -5.94 7.86 -7.77
N THR A 57 -4.70 7.40 -7.78
CA THR A 57 -3.79 7.47 -8.94
C THR A 57 -3.43 6.06 -9.38
N ALA A 58 -3.59 5.76 -10.67
CA ALA A 58 -3.01 4.57 -11.27
C ALA A 58 -1.59 4.90 -11.72
N VAL A 59 -0.64 4.04 -11.37
CA VAL A 59 0.75 4.10 -11.80
C VAL A 59 1.08 2.79 -12.51
N ASN A 60 1.56 2.88 -13.74
CA ASN A 60 1.89 1.75 -14.58
C ASN A 60 3.32 1.87 -15.11
N ASP A 61 4.21 1.10 -14.52
CA ASP A 61 5.62 1.02 -14.91
C ASP A 61 5.86 -0.03 -16.02
N ARG A 62 4.79 -0.68 -16.52
CA ARG A 62 4.87 -1.65 -17.61
C ARG A 62 4.88 -0.93 -18.96
N THR A 63 5.43 -1.60 -19.97
CA THR A 63 5.47 -1.12 -21.36
C THR A 63 4.16 -1.32 -22.14
N ALA A 64 3.12 -1.86 -21.50
CA ALA A 64 1.80 -2.05 -22.07
C ALA A 64 0.75 -1.30 -21.23
N PRO A 65 -0.32 -0.76 -21.85
CA PRO A 65 -1.42 -0.14 -21.12
C PRO A 65 -2.17 -1.17 -20.26
N ALA A 66 -2.82 -0.70 -19.21
CA ALA A 66 -3.62 -1.52 -18.30
C ALA A 66 -4.98 -0.87 -18.01
N SER A 67 -5.99 -1.70 -17.78
CA SER A 67 -7.33 -1.28 -17.37
C SER A 67 -8.04 -2.39 -16.59
N GLY A 68 -9.04 -2.00 -15.80
CA GLY A 68 -9.88 -2.93 -15.05
C GLY A 68 -10.73 -2.24 -13.99
N GLY A 69 -11.52 -3.05 -13.28
CA GLY A 69 -12.35 -2.58 -12.17
C GLY A 69 -11.50 -2.31 -10.93
N TYR A 70 -11.92 -1.35 -10.11
CA TYR A 70 -11.32 -1.06 -8.81
C TYR A 70 -12.36 -0.76 -7.74
N GLN A 71 -11.96 -0.94 -6.49
CA GLN A 71 -12.74 -0.53 -5.32
C GLN A 71 -11.81 -0.02 -4.20
N VAL A 72 -12.25 1.00 -3.47
CA VAL A 72 -11.62 1.53 -2.26
C VAL A 72 -12.60 1.37 -1.11
N THR A 73 -12.23 0.59 -0.09
CA THR A 73 -13.08 0.29 1.07
C THR A 73 -12.36 0.50 2.39
N ASP A 74 -13.08 0.75 3.49
CA ASP A 74 -12.51 0.65 4.84
C ASP A 74 -12.42 -0.84 5.26
N ILE A 75 -11.25 -1.28 5.72
CA ILE A 75 -10.98 -2.69 6.06
C ILE A 75 -11.76 -3.20 7.29
N VAL A 76 -12.28 -2.30 8.11
CA VAL A 76 -13.02 -2.61 9.33
C VAL A 76 -14.52 -2.60 9.07
N THR A 77 -15.04 -1.52 8.48
CA THR A 77 -16.48 -1.32 8.30
C THR A 77 -16.99 -1.89 6.98
N GLY A 78 -16.12 -2.06 5.98
CA GLY A 78 -16.50 -2.42 4.61
C GLY A 78 -17.16 -1.28 3.85
N GLU A 79 -17.17 -0.06 4.38
CA GLU A 79 -17.69 1.12 3.70
C GLU A 79 -16.91 1.39 2.41
N THR A 80 -17.61 1.54 1.29
CA THR A 80 -17.01 1.88 -0.01
C THR A 80 -16.86 3.38 -0.17
N PHE A 81 -15.61 3.84 -0.36
CA PHE A 81 -15.26 5.24 -0.61
C PHE A 81 -15.27 5.59 -2.10
N ALA A 82 -14.88 4.63 -2.95
CA ALA A 82 -14.88 4.78 -4.39
C ALA A 82 -14.92 3.41 -5.07
N GLU A 83 -15.54 3.33 -6.25
CA GLU A 83 -15.50 2.17 -7.13
C GLU A 83 -15.70 2.61 -8.58
N GLY A 84 -15.19 1.83 -9.52
CA GLY A 84 -15.31 2.12 -10.95
C GLY A 84 -14.27 1.38 -11.77
N GLU A 85 -13.94 1.93 -12.93
CA GLU A 85 -12.91 1.41 -13.83
C GLU A 85 -11.70 2.35 -13.84
N TYR A 86 -10.50 1.79 -14.00
CA TYR A 86 -9.27 2.54 -14.26
C TYR A 86 -8.75 2.24 -15.67
N GLU A 87 -8.09 3.23 -16.28
CA GLU A 87 -7.32 3.06 -17.50
C GLU A 87 -6.03 3.87 -17.39
N VAL A 88 -4.90 3.24 -17.67
CA VAL A 88 -3.58 3.87 -17.57
C VAL A 88 -2.69 3.43 -18.72
N ALA A 89 -2.02 4.39 -19.37
CA ALA A 89 -1.11 4.11 -20.47
C ALA A 89 0.17 3.40 -19.96
N ALA A 90 0.93 2.83 -20.89
CA ALA A 90 2.26 2.29 -20.60
C ALA A 90 3.18 3.38 -20.01
N GLU A 91 4.02 3.01 -19.05
CA GLU A 91 5.06 3.86 -18.45
C GLU A 91 4.55 5.24 -18.02
N SER A 92 3.39 5.26 -17.36
CA SER A 92 2.68 6.50 -17.05
C SER A 92 1.93 6.43 -15.71
N ALA A 93 1.46 7.59 -15.26
CA ALA A 93 0.53 7.69 -14.15
C ALA A 93 -0.62 8.63 -14.51
N CYS A 94 -1.83 8.31 -14.05
CA CYS A 94 -3.01 9.13 -14.25
C CYS A 94 -3.89 9.12 -13.01
N GLN A 95 -4.65 10.20 -12.82
CA GLN A 95 -5.70 10.24 -11.80
C GLN A 95 -6.88 9.40 -12.28
N VAL A 96 -7.34 8.49 -11.43
CA VAL A 96 -8.48 7.59 -11.68
C VAL A 96 -9.75 8.16 -11.08
N SER A 97 -9.68 8.63 -9.83
CA SER A 97 -10.83 9.21 -9.14
C SER A 97 -10.40 10.13 -8.00
N ALA A 98 -11.39 10.80 -7.41
CA ALA A 98 -11.25 11.51 -6.16
C ALA A 98 -12.50 11.25 -5.31
N PHE A 99 -12.31 11.07 -4.01
CA PHE A 99 -13.39 10.81 -3.07
C PHE A 99 -13.22 11.66 -1.81
N SER A 100 -14.33 12.13 -1.25
CA SER A 100 -14.33 12.99 -0.07
C SER A 100 -13.94 12.20 1.17
N VAL A 101 -13.17 12.83 2.05
CA VAL A 101 -12.67 12.21 3.28
C VAL A 101 -12.70 13.20 4.46
N CYS A 102 -12.88 12.67 5.66
CA CYS A 102 -12.71 13.42 6.90
C CYS A 102 -11.34 13.13 7.51
N ARG A 103 -10.45 14.12 7.57
CA ARG A 103 -9.09 13.95 8.16
C ARG A 103 -9.10 13.75 9.68
N GLY A 104 -10.24 14.04 10.33
CA GLY A 104 -10.46 13.80 11.76
C GLY A 104 -10.79 12.35 12.08
N GLU A 105 -11.15 11.56 11.06
CA GLU A 105 -11.35 10.12 11.22
C GLU A 105 -10.05 9.37 10.94
N HIS A 106 -9.84 8.29 11.69
CA HIS A 106 -8.78 7.34 11.39
C HIS A 106 -9.42 6.13 10.70
N ARG A 107 -8.92 5.78 9.52
CA ARG A 107 -9.39 4.67 8.70
C ARG A 107 -8.20 3.94 8.11
N MET A 108 -8.36 2.65 7.86
CA MET A 108 -7.42 1.88 7.05
C MET A 108 -8.14 1.47 5.76
N LEU A 109 -7.78 2.14 4.67
CA LEU A 109 -8.41 1.90 3.38
C LEU A 109 -7.69 0.73 2.67
N LEU A 110 -8.47 -0.19 2.13
CA LEU A 110 -8.05 -1.24 1.22
C LEU A 110 -8.43 -0.81 -0.20
N ILE A 111 -7.45 -0.86 -1.10
CA ILE A 111 -7.60 -0.54 -2.51
C ILE A 111 -7.43 -1.86 -3.26
N GLU A 112 -8.45 -2.31 -3.97
CA GLU A 112 -8.41 -3.54 -4.77
C GLU A 112 -8.68 -3.22 -6.22
N TRP A 113 -8.03 -3.92 -7.14
CA TRP A 113 -8.30 -3.81 -8.57
C TRP A 113 -8.04 -5.09 -9.33
N ASP A 114 -8.66 -5.20 -10.49
CA ASP A 114 -8.43 -6.29 -11.42
C ASP A 114 -7.23 -5.97 -12.32
N ASP A 115 -6.32 -6.92 -12.45
CA ASP A 115 -5.15 -6.87 -13.33
C ASP A 115 -5.02 -8.22 -14.04
N HIS A 116 -5.35 -8.24 -15.34
CA HIS A 116 -5.37 -9.46 -16.16
C HIS A 116 -6.17 -10.64 -15.55
N GLY A 117 -7.26 -10.34 -14.87
CA GLY A 117 -8.13 -11.34 -14.23
C GLY A 117 -7.64 -11.84 -12.86
N ALA A 118 -6.53 -11.30 -12.34
CA ALA A 118 -6.12 -11.46 -10.96
C ALA A 118 -6.48 -10.21 -10.17
N LYS A 119 -6.89 -10.38 -8.91
CA LYS A 119 -7.05 -9.26 -7.99
C LYS A 119 -5.71 -8.85 -7.40
N ALA A 120 -5.34 -7.60 -7.61
CA ALA A 120 -4.24 -6.94 -6.94
C ALA A 120 -4.77 -5.94 -5.92
N CYS A 121 -3.92 -5.54 -4.98
CA CYS A 121 -4.35 -4.67 -3.90
C CYS A 121 -3.23 -3.80 -3.36
N ASN A 122 -3.62 -2.73 -2.67
CA ASN A 122 -2.79 -1.81 -1.92
C ASN A 122 -3.61 -1.26 -0.73
N HIS A 123 -3.02 -0.43 0.12
CA HIS A 123 -3.71 0.11 1.28
C HIS A 123 -3.22 1.53 1.60
N TYR A 124 -4.03 2.27 2.36
CA TYR A 124 -3.71 3.63 2.79
C TYR A 124 -4.23 3.90 4.19
N LEU A 125 -3.38 4.48 5.05
CA LEU A 125 -3.75 4.90 6.40
C LEU A 125 -4.26 6.35 6.36
N LEU A 126 -5.57 6.52 6.40
CA LEU A 126 -6.22 7.82 6.43
C LEU A 126 -6.31 8.34 7.86
N GLY A 127 -5.93 9.59 8.07
CA GLY A 127 -6.15 10.30 9.32
C GLY A 127 -5.04 11.30 9.66
N SER A 128 -5.28 12.09 10.69
CA SER A 128 -4.28 13.00 11.24
C SER A 128 -3.66 12.40 12.51
N PRO A 129 -2.33 12.40 12.68
CA PRO A 129 -1.69 11.97 13.92
C PRO A 129 -2.23 12.74 15.15
N PRO A 130 -2.21 12.13 16.35
CA PRO A 130 -1.62 10.82 16.67
C PRO A 130 -2.58 9.65 16.45
N PHE A 131 -2.08 8.54 15.90
CA PHE A 131 -2.79 7.27 15.81
C PHE A 131 -2.64 6.46 17.10
N LYS A 132 -3.69 5.77 17.54
CA LYS A 132 -3.61 4.84 18.67
C LYS A 132 -2.90 3.56 18.23
N LEU A 133 -1.85 3.16 18.94
CA LEU A 133 -1.05 1.98 18.59
C LEU A 133 -1.90 0.71 18.54
N ASP A 134 -2.72 0.44 19.55
CA ASP A 134 -3.55 -0.77 19.61
C ASP A 134 -4.54 -0.85 18.42
N GLN A 135 -5.08 0.29 18.01
CA GLN A 135 -5.97 0.37 16.86
C GLN A 135 -5.20 0.07 15.56
N TYR A 136 -4.01 0.66 15.40
CA TYR A 136 -3.17 0.38 14.24
C TYR A 136 -2.76 -1.10 14.17
N LEU A 137 -2.43 -1.72 15.30
CA LEU A 137 -2.05 -3.13 15.36
C LEU A 137 -3.22 -4.06 14.98
N ASP A 138 -4.46 -3.75 15.40
CA ASP A 138 -5.66 -4.47 14.92
C ASP A 138 -5.81 -4.37 13.40
N TRP A 139 -5.67 -3.15 12.85
CA TRP A 139 -5.77 -2.94 11.40
C TRP A 139 -4.67 -3.64 10.62
N LEU A 140 -3.44 -3.61 11.16
CA LEU A 140 -2.31 -4.32 10.58
C LEU A 140 -2.53 -5.83 10.58
N ALA A 141 -3.15 -6.41 11.63
CA ALA A 141 -3.49 -7.83 11.64
C ALA A 141 -4.51 -8.20 10.54
N ARG A 142 -5.48 -7.32 10.28
CA ARG A 142 -6.45 -7.49 9.18
C ARG A 142 -5.78 -7.39 7.81
N LEU A 143 -4.90 -6.40 7.62
CA LEU A 143 -4.10 -6.26 6.40
C LEU A 143 -3.18 -7.46 6.19
N ASP A 144 -2.56 -7.96 7.26
CA ASP A 144 -1.66 -9.10 7.20
C ASP A 144 -2.37 -10.34 6.65
N ALA A 145 -3.55 -10.66 7.19
CA ALA A 145 -4.37 -11.76 6.70
C ALA A 145 -4.79 -11.62 5.22
N ARG A 146 -4.86 -10.39 4.70
CA ARG A 146 -5.29 -10.10 3.32
C ARG A 146 -4.13 -10.01 2.32
N LEU A 147 -3.00 -9.45 2.74
CA LEU A 147 -1.90 -9.05 1.87
C LEU A 147 -0.59 -9.74 2.25
N TYR A 148 -0.13 -9.52 3.49
CA TYR A 148 1.26 -9.81 3.86
C TYR A 148 1.53 -11.25 4.26
N HIS A 149 0.51 -11.97 4.71
CA HIS A 149 0.63 -13.39 5.00
C HIS A 149 1.02 -14.17 3.73
N ALA A 150 0.37 -13.89 2.60
CA ALA A 150 0.71 -14.46 1.30
C ALA A 150 2.10 -14.04 0.77
N MET A 151 2.70 -13.00 1.35
CA MET A 151 4.06 -12.54 1.04
C MET A 151 5.13 -13.15 1.96
N GLY A 152 4.75 -14.07 2.84
CA GLY A 152 5.66 -14.75 3.75
C GLY A 152 6.08 -13.91 4.96
N ARG A 153 5.21 -12.99 5.43
CA ARG A 153 5.55 -12.10 6.55
C ARG A 153 5.97 -12.80 7.83
N HIS A 154 5.48 -14.03 8.06
CA HIS A 154 5.78 -14.81 9.26
C HIS A 154 6.63 -16.06 9.02
N GLU A 155 7.12 -16.28 7.79
CA GLU A 155 7.90 -17.49 7.44
C GLU A 155 9.24 -17.59 8.20
N TRP A 156 9.73 -16.47 8.72
CA TRP A 156 11.01 -16.35 9.44
C TRP A 156 10.87 -16.59 10.94
N GLN A 157 9.67 -16.87 11.44
CA GLN A 157 9.40 -17.11 12.86
C GLN A 157 9.55 -18.58 13.27
N ALA A 158 9.92 -19.47 12.35
CA ALA A 158 10.12 -20.89 12.61
C ALA A 158 11.61 -21.22 12.73
N GLU A 159 12.14 -21.05 13.95
CA GLU A 159 13.18 -21.87 14.59
C GLU A 159 13.66 -21.11 15.85
N GLY A 160 12.94 -21.32 16.95
CA GLY A 160 13.31 -20.92 18.30
C GLY A 160 13.04 -22.06 19.26
#